data_AF-A0A6J2U470-F1
#
_entry.id   AF-A0A6J2U470-F1
#
_cell.length_a   1.000
_cell.length_b   1.000
_cell.length_c   1.000
_cell.angle_alpha   90.00
_cell.angle_beta   90.00
_cell.angle_gamma   90.00
#
_symmetry.space_group_name_H-M   'P 1'
#
loop_
_entity.id
_entity.type
_entity.pdbx_description
1 polymer ?
#
loop_
_entity_poly.entity_id
_entity_poly.type
_entity_poly.pdbx_seq_one_letter_code
_entity_poly.pdbx_strand_id
1 'polypeptide(L)'
;MAYQMYRASTLGKTLQDTIEEFMQWGQIPQSLAYKMLLQYDLSVNKVLPQRAHARVTFKARKLENYRCCDNVWTLILSDVTFCEQNEFLKIDRLKIVSCDGRVGACR
;
A
#
# COMPACT_ATOMS: atom_id res chain seq x y z
N MET A 1 -11.94 -3.81 10.25
CA MET A 1 -10.78 -4.62 9.82
C MET A 1 -9.81 -3.69 9.09
N ALA A 2 -8.50 -3.75 9.34
CA ALA A 2 -7.52 -2.90 8.65
C ALA A 2 -6.84 -3.67 7.50
N TYR A 3 -6.58 -3.00 6.37
CA TYR A 3 -5.91 -3.64 5.24
C TYR A 3 -4.42 -3.84 5.50
N GLN A 4 -3.94 -5.05 5.23
CA GLN A 4 -2.53 -5.42 5.37
C GLN A 4 -1.70 -5.10 4.10
N MET A 5 -2.34 -4.66 3.01
CA MET A 5 -1.66 -4.38 1.73
C MET A 5 -0.53 -3.35 1.88
N TYR A 6 -0.64 -2.42 2.83
CA TYR A 6 0.37 -1.39 3.08
C TYR A 6 1.68 -1.95 3.64
N ARG A 7 1.71 -3.19 4.14
CA ARG A 7 2.96 -3.87 4.52
C ARG A 7 3.91 -4.06 3.33
N ALA A 8 3.40 -4.08 2.10
CA ALA A 8 4.22 -4.14 0.88
C ALA A 8 4.75 -2.77 0.41
N SER A 9 4.37 -1.68 1.08
CA SER A 9 4.96 -0.35 0.84
C SER A 9 6.40 -0.31 1.34
N THR A 10 7.19 0.67 0.90
CA THR A 10 8.55 0.87 1.42
C THR A 10 8.57 0.97 2.95
N LEU A 11 7.66 1.75 3.54
CA LEU A 11 7.56 1.89 5.00
C LEU A 11 7.19 0.59 5.71
N GLY A 12 6.26 -0.17 5.11
CA GLY A 12 5.85 -1.47 5.67
C GLY A 12 6.96 -2.53 5.56
N LYS A 13 7.70 -2.51 4.45
CA LYS A 13 8.83 -3.41 4.19
C LYS A 13 9.97 -3.14 5.18
N THR A 14 10.39 -1.87 5.31
CA THR A 14 11.46 -1.51 6.25
C THR A 14 11.09 -1.83 7.69
N LEU A 15 9.83 -1.62 8.10
CA LEU A 15 9.36 -2.03 9.43
C LEU A 15 9.48 -3.55 9.64
N GLN A 16 9.07 -4.36 8.65
CA GLN A 16 9.19 -5.82 8.74
C GLN A 16 10.64 -6.25 8.82
N ASP A 17 11.52 -5.68 7.98
CA ASP A 17 12.95 -5.99 7.97
C ASP A 17 13.58 -5.69 9.35
N THR A 18 13.27 -4.54 9.97
CA THR A 18 13.73 -4.20 11.33
C THR A 18 13.17 -5.14 12.42
N ILE A 19 11.89 -5.49 12.32
CA ILE A 19 11.27 -6.44 13.26
C ILE A 19 11.94 -7.82 13.16
N GLU A 20 12.24 -8.27 11.93
CA GLU A 20 12.92 -9.53 11.68
C GLU A 20 14.35 -9.53 12.26
N GLU A 21 15.10 -8.43 12.12
CA GLU A 21 16.42 -8.28 12.74
C GLU A 21 16.35 -8.40 14.28
N PHE A 22 15.39 -7.72 14.92
CA PHE A 22 15.20 -7.82 16.38
C PHE A 22 14.78 -9.21 16.84
N MET A 23 14.00 -9.93 16.04
CA MET A 23 13.68 -11.33 16.30
C MET A 23 14.90 -12.23 16.18
N GLN A 24 15.72 -12.03 15.14
CA GLN A 24 16.94 -12.81 14.91
C GLN A 24 17.96 -12.65 16.05
N TRP A 25 18.07 -11.45 16.62
CA TRP A 25 18.91 -11.18 17.79
C TRP A 25 18.27 -11.60 19.13
N GLY A 26 17.07 -12.18 19.11
CA GLY A 26 16.37 -12.60 20.33
C GLY A 26 15.89 -11.44 21.21
N GLN A 27 15.85 -10.21 20.69
CA GLN A 27 15.41 -9.03 21.45
C GLN A 27 13.89 -8.98 21.63
N ILE A 28 13.14 -9.52 20.66
CA ILE A 28 11.68 -9.59 20.72
C ILE A 28 11.16 -10.98 20.36
N PRO A 29 10.09 -11.48 21.03
CA PRO A 29 9.44 -12.72 20.65
C PRO A 29 8.51 -12.52 19.43
N GLN A 30 8.28 -13.61 18.68
CA GLN A 30 7.38 -13.61 17.51
C GLN A 30 5.97 -13.10 17.81
N SER A 31 5.45 -13.36 19.02
CA SER A 31 4.14 -12.88 19.44
C SER A 31 4.06 -11.36 19.56
N LEU A 32 5.17 -10.69 19.90
CA LEU A 32 5.24 -9.22 19.95
C LEU A 32 5.38 -8.64 18.54
N ALA A 33 6.23 -9.23 17.69
CA ALA A 33 6.37 -8.85 16.29
C ALA A 33 5.02 -8.83 15.55
N TYR A 34 4.20 -9.87 15.74
CA TYR A 34 2.86 -9.93 15.18
C TYR A 34 1.96 -8.78 15.65
N LYS A 35 1.99 -8.44 16.95
CA LYS A 35 1.23 -7.31 17.50
C LYS A 35 1.69 -5.97 16.92
N MET A 36 2.99 -5.79 16.69
CA MET A 36 3.54 -4.58 16.07
C MET A 36 3.02 -4.39 14.64
N LEU A 37 2.99 -5.47 13.85
CA LEU A 37 2.44 -5.42 12.49
C LEU A 37 0.92 -5.18 12.47
N LEU A 38 0.17 -5.77 13.40
CA LEU A 38 -1.25 -5.44 13.56
C LEU A 38 -1.46 -3.96 13.90
N GLN A 39 -0.65 -3.41 14.80
CA GLN A 39 -0.72 -2.00 15.16
C GLN A 39 -0.36 -1.09 13.99
N TYR A 40 0.62 -1.48 13.17
CA TYR A 40 0.95 -0.80 11.93
C TYR A 40 -0.24 -0.75 10.96
N ASP A 41 -0.91 -1.88 10.72
CA ASP A 41 -2.08 -1.93 9.83
C ASP A 41 -3.17 -0.96 10.30
N LEU A 42 -3.49 -0.96 11.59
CA LEU A 42 -4.47 -0.05 12.18
C LEU A 42 -4.07 1.42 11.98
N SER A 43 -2.80 1.74 12.21
CA SER A 43 -2.29 3.11 12.19
C SER A 43 -2.30 3.69 10.78
N VAL A 44 -1.81 2.95 9.79
CA VAL A 44 -1.75 3.42 8.39
C VAL A 44 -3.15 3.57 7.80
N ASN A 45 -4.04 2.60 8.02
CA ASN A 45 -5.42 2.69 7.54
C ASN A 45 -6.19 3.85 8.18
N LYS A 46 -5.84 4.26 9.40
CA LYS A 46 -6.43 5.42 10.07
C LYS A 46 -5.87 6.75 9.54
N VAL A 47 -4.55 6.84 9.36
CA VAL A 47 -3.86 8.12 9.07
C VAL A 47 -4.01 8.53 7.60
N LEU A 48 -3.91 7.59 6.65
CA LEU A 48 -3.93 7.94 5.22
C LEU A 48 -5.22 8.67 4.81
N PRO A 49 -6.44 8.19 5.14
CA PRO A 49 -7.67 8.91 4.78
C PRO A 49 -7.80 10.29 5.43
N GLN A 50 -7.16 10.49 6.59
CA GLN A 50 -7.26 11.72 7.38
C GLN A 50 -6.24 12.79 6.97
N ARG A 51 -5.10 12.39 6.40
CA ARG A 51 -3.96 13.29 6.15
C ARG A 51 -3.57 13.41 4.68
N ALA A 52 -3.87 12.41 3.85
CA ALA A 52 -3.51 12.42 2.43
C ALA A 52 -4.61 13.08 1.58
N HIS A 53 -4.48 14.39 1.35
CA HIS A 53 -5.42 15.17 0.53
C HIS A 53 -4.93 15.44 -0.90
N ALA A 54 -3.69 15.06 -1.21
CA ALA A 54 -3.12 15.21 -2.54
C ALA A 54 -3.97 14.46 -3.58
N ARG A 55 -4.20 15.10 -4.72
CA ARG A 55 -4.97 14.54 -5.85
C ARG A 55 -4.06 14.42 -7.04
N VAL A 56 -3.87 13.18 -7.47
CA VAL A 56 -3.07 12.84 -8.64
C VAL A 56 -3.97 12.24 -9.70
N THR A 57 -3.74 12.59 -10.96
CA THR A 57 -4.37 11.94 -12.12
C THR A 57 -3.32 11.17 -12.90
N PHE A 58 -3.72 10.14 -13.65
CA PHE A 58 -2.79 9.43 -14.51
C PHE A 58 -3.45 9.03 -15.82
N LYS A 59 -2.62 8.90 -16.85
CA LYS A 59 -2.98 8.28 -18.13
C LYS A 59 -1.95 7.21 -18.44
N ALA A 60 -2.41 6.06 -18.90
CA ALA A 60 -1.53 5.00 -19.38
C ALA A 60 -1.77 4.81 -20.87
N ARG A 61 -0.71 4.55 -21.65
CA ARG A 61 -0.87 4.18 -23.05
C ARG A 61 -1.53 2.81 -23.19
N LYS A 62 -1.20 1.89 -22.29
CA LYS A 62 -1.66 0.50 -22.35
C LYS A 62 -1.93 -0.09 -20.97
N LEU A 63 -3.07 -0.77 -20.87
CA LEU A 63 -3.36 -1.73 -19.81
C LEU A 63 -2.84 -3.10 -20.27
N GLU A 64 -1.77 -3.58 -19.64
CA GLU A 64 -1.15 -4.86 -19.98
C GLU A 64 -1.94 -6.04 -19.44
N ASN A 65 -2.39 -5.94 -18.20
CA ASN A 65 -3.12 -7.00 -17.52
C ASN A 65 -3.99 -6.43 -16.41
N TYR A 66 -5.12 -7.09 -16.13
CA TYR A 66 -5.98 -6.77 -15.00
C TYR A 66 -6.55 -8.03 -14.37
N ARG A 67 -6.76 -8.00 -13.05
CA ARG A 67 -7.41 -9.08 -12.29
C ARG A 67 -8.22 -8.47 -11.16
N CYS A 68 -9.41 -9.03 -10.93
CA CYS A 68 -10.19 -8.81 -9.73
C CYS A 68 -10.45 -10.18 -9.06
N CYS A 69 -10.02 -10.33 -7.81
CA CYS A 69 -10.28 -11.52 -6.99
C CYS A 69 -10.43 -11.05 -5.54
N ASP A 70 -11.43 -11.56 -4.81
CA ASP A 70 -11.69 -11.21 -3.41
C ASP A 70 -11.77 -9.70 -3.14
N ASN A 71 -12.41 -8.96 -4.04
CA ASN A 71 -12.56 -7.50 -3.98
C ASN A 71 -11.21 -6.73 -3.99
N VAL A 72 -10.15 -7.37 -4.50
CA VAL A 72 -8.86 -6.74 -4.77
C VAL A 72 -8.64 -6.65 -6.26
N TRP A 73 -8.48 -5.43 -6.75
CA TRP A 73 -8.06 -5.14 -8.12
C TRP A 73 -6.54 -5.08 -8.20
N THR A 74 -5.98 -5.75 -9.21
CA THR A 74 -4.57 -5.61 -9.61
C THR A 74 -4.52 -5.23 -11.08
N LEU A 75 -3.87 -4.11 -11.39
CA LEU A 75 -3.65 -3.63 -12.76
C LEU A 75 -2.15 -3.54 -13.03
N ILE A 76 -1.74 -3.95 -14.23
CA ILE A 76 -0.38 -3.74 -14.75
C ILE A 76 -0.51 -2.82 -15.97
N LEU A 77 0.16 -1.67 -15.92
CA LEU A 77 0.10 -0.61 -16.91
C LEU A 77 1.49 -0.37 -17.49
N SER A 78 1.53 0.04 -18.76
CA SER A 78 2.76 0.48 -19.44
C SER A 78 2.63 1.91 -19.95
N ASP A 79 3.75 2.63 -20.01
CA ASP A 79 3.87 4.03 -20.43
C ASP A 79 2.85 4.92 -19.68
N VAL A 80 2.99 5.00 -18.36
CA VAL A 80 2.11 5.78 -17.49
C VAL A 80 2.67 7.19 -17.29
N THR A 81 1.82 8.19 -17.45
CA THR A 81 2.10 9.57 -17.05
C THR A 81 1.17 9.96 -15.91
N PHE A 82 1.75 10.22 -14.75
CA PHE A 82 1.07 10.88 -13.64
C PHE A 82 1.13 12.40 -13.84
N CYS A 83 0.06 13.08 -13.42
CA CYS A 83 -0.06 14.53 -13.38
C CYS A 83 -0.55 14.92 -11.99
N GLU A 84 0.27 15.67 -11.27
CA GLU A 84 -0.05 16.31 -10.00
C GLU A 84 0.12 17.81 -10.16
N GLN A 85 -0.99 18.55 -10.15
CA GLN A 85 -1.00 19.99 -10.45
C GLN A 85 -0.38 20.29 -11.83
N ASN A 86 0.86 20.79 -11.86
CA ASN A 86 1.61 21.11 -13.09
C ASN A 86 2.85 20.22 -13.29
N GLU A 87 3.06 19.22 -12.43
CA GLU A 87 4.18 18.30 -12.53
C GLU A 87 3.75 16.99 -13.21
N PHE A 88 4.62 16.51 -14.10
CA PHE A 88 4.42 15.28 -14.84
C PHE A 88 5.49 14.26 -14.48
N LEU A 89 5.08 13.06 -14.09
CA LEU A 89 5.97 11.94 -13.81
C LEU A 89 5.68 10.81 -14.80
N LYS A 90 6.69 10.40 -15.56
CA LYS A 90 6.61 9.28 -16.51
C LYS A 90 7.15 8.00 -15.87
N ILE A 91 6.44 6.90 -16.06
CA ILE A 91 6.76 5.58 -15.52
C ILE A 91 6.56 4.54 -16.62
N ASP A 92 7.60 3.78 -16.93
CA ASP A 92 7.54 2.77 -18.00
C ASP A 92 6.57 1.64 -17.67
N ARG A 93 6.53 1.22 -16.41
CA ARG A 93 5.66 0.13 -15.95
C ARG A 93 5.17 0.37 -14.53
N LEU A 94 3.86 0.28 -14.33
CA LEU A 94 3.20 0.51 -13.05
C LEU A 94 2.31 -0.68 -12.67
N LYS A 95 2.38 -1.10 -11.40
CA LYS A 95 1.43 -2.05 -10.79
C LYS A 95 0.54 -1.30 -9.80
N ILE A 96 -0.77 -1.31 -10.03
CA ILE A 96 -1.76 -0.76 -9.09
C ILE A 96 -2.44 -1.93 -8.38
N VAL A 97 -2.45 -1.90 -7.04
CA VAL A 97 -3.23 -2.83 -6.21
C VAL A 97 -4.21 -2.01 -5.38
N SER A 98 -5.49 -2.33 -5.46
CA SER A 98 -6.58 -1.60 -4.81
C SER A 98 -7.52 -2.57 -4.13
N CYS A 99 -7.79 -2.34 -2.85
CA CYS A 99 -8.86 -2.99 -2.10
C CYS A 99 -10.13 -2.13 -2.10
N ASP A 100 -11.29 -2.74 -1.85
CA ASP A 100 -12.57 -2.05 -1.77
C ASP A 100 -12.63 -1.02 -0.61
N GLY A 101 -12.75 0.27 -0.93
CA GLY A 101 -12.84 1.34 0.08
C GLY A 101 -14.08 1.26 0.98
N ARG A 102 -15.12 0.52 0.58
CA ARG A 102 -16.39 0.43 1.33
C ARG A 102 -16.26 -0.35 2.64
N VAL A 103 -15.28 -1.25 2.76
CA VAL A 103 -15.07 -2.08 3.96
C VAL A 103 -14.44 -1.26 5.11
N GLY A 104 -13.84 -0.10 4.82
CA GLY A 104 -13.24 0.81 5.81
C GLY A 104 -14.13 1.99 6.20
N ALA A 105 -15.23 2.22 5.49
CA ALA A 105 -16.21 3.24 5.85
C ALA A 105 -17.17 2.68 6.90
N CYS A 106 -16.80 2.73 8.18
CA CYS A 106 -17.83 2.83 9.21
C CYS A 106 -18.71 4.03 8.85
N ARG A 107 -19.99 3.78 8.61
CA ARG A 107 -21.02 4.81 8.73
C ARG A 107 -21.06 5.32 10.17
#